data_AF-A0A0B2BF73-F1
#
_entry.id   AF-A0A0B2BF73-F1
#
_cell.length_a   1.000
_cell.length_b   1.000
_cell.length_c   1.000
_cell.angle_alpha   90.00
_cell.angle_beta   90.00
_cell.angle_gamma   90.00
#
_symmetry.space_group_name_H-M   'P 1'
#
loop_
_entity.id
_entity.type
_entity.pdbx_description
1 polymer ?
#
loop_
_entity_poly.entity_id
_entity_poly.type
_entity_poly.pdbx_seq_one_letter_code
_entity_poly.pdbx_strand_id
1 'polypeptide(L)'
;MIGLYRPGDTLLHRMSVGATLLALALTAVVVTWVRGPVAAVTGLLVVTGVAVYAGLSLRECVRALRPILLVAAALAVFQAWQATWQRAVEVPVDLLTLVLAAAVVTATTPVDAMIEAIVRWLGPFRRLGVHPERVGLAFALMLRSIPALLELGHETRDAARARGLERNARAVLIPFVLRAVARAQDTGDALVARGIGDD
;
A
#
# COMPACT_ATOMS: atom_id res chain seq x y z
N MET A 1 0.98 -15.73 -3.92
CA MET A 1 0.04 -14.70 -4.43
C MET A 1 0.11 -13.48 -3.54
N ILE A 2 1.05 -12.58 -3.82
CA ILE A 2 1.23 -11.31 -3.10
C ILE A 2 1.07 -10.27 -4.17
N GLY A 3 -0.12 -9.71 -4.24
CA GLY A 3 -0.53 -8.86 -5.34
C GLY A 3 -2.00 -8.58 -5.19
N LEU A 4 -2.33 -7.63 -4.31
CA LEU A 4 -3.63 -6.96 -4.28
C LEU A 4 -3.86 -6.10 -5.53
N TYR A 5 -2.85 -6.00 -6.41
CA TYR A 5 -2.94 -5.37 -7.71
C TYR A 5 -3.72 -6.27 -8.67
N ARG A 6 -4.82 -5.74 -9.23
CA ARG A 6 -5.50 -6.37 -10.36
C ARG A 6 -5.09 -5.63 -11.63
N PRO A 7 -4.56 -6.32 -12.64
CA PRO A 7 -4.43 -5.72 -13.96
C PRO A 7 -5.84 -5.45 -14.52
N GLY A 8 -6.14 -4.19 -14.80
CA GLY A 8 -7.36 -3.74 -15.46
C GLY A 8 -7.03 -2.71 -16.55
N ASP A 9 -7.92 -2.57 -17.53
CA ASP A 9 -7.70 -1.71 -18.71
C ASP A 9 -8.35 -0.31 -18.60
N THR A 10 -8.85 0.06 -17.42
CA THR A 10 -9.62 1.30 -17.24
C THR A 10 -8.72 2.54 -17.28
N LEU A 11 -9.28 3.71 -17.58
CA LEU A 11 -8.51 4.96 -17.72
C LEU A 11 -7.66 5.27 -16.48
N LEU A 12 -8.13 4.91 -15.28
CA LEU A 12 -7.38 5.05 -14.03
C LEU A 12 -6.13 4.17 -13.95
N HIS A 13 -6.12 2.99 -14.58
CA HIS A 13 -4.92 2.13 -14.65
C HIS A 13 -3.86 2.69 -15.62
N ARG A 14 -4.27 3.55 -16.56
CA ARG A 14 -3.36 4.21 -17.51
C ARG A 14 -2.85 5.55 -17.00
N MET A 15 -3.39 6.07 -15.90
CA MET A 15 -2.93 7.32 -15.30
C MET A 15 -1.56 7.12 -14.62
N SER A 16 -0.68 8.11 -14.77
CA SER A 16 0.59 8.10 -14.04
C SER A 16 0.35 8.13 -12.53
N VAL A 17 1.21 7.46 -11.76
CA VAL A 17 1.13 7.42 -10.28
C VAL A 17 0.96 8.81 -9.66
N GLY A 18 1.66 9.82 -10.21
CA GLY A 18 1.53 11.19 -9.74
C GLY A 18 0.13 11.77 -9.90
N ALA A 19 -0.52 11.52 -11.04
CA ALA A 19 -1.88 11.98 -11.27
C ALA A 19 -2.88 11.28 -10.35
N THR A 20 -2.69 9.98 -10.08
CA THR A 20 -3.54 9.21 -9.17
C THR A 20 -3.40 9.68 -7.71
N LEU A 21 -2.17 9.92 -7.24
CA LEU A 21 -1.95 10.48 -5.89
C LEU A 21 -2.46 11.92 -5.78
N LEU A 22 -2.32 12.72 -6.84
CA LEU A 22 -2.85 14.07 -6.88
C LEU A 22 -4.38 14.05 -6.86
N ALA A 23 -5.03 13.14 -7.59
CA ALA A 23 -6.48 12.95 -7.54
C ALA A 23 -6.97 12.56 -6.13
N LEU A 24 -6.23 11.69 -5.43
CA LEU A 24 -6.52 11.34 -4.04
C LEU A 24 -6.37 12.56 -3.11
N ALA A 25 -5.30 13.33 -3.26
CA ALA A 25 -5.08 14.55 -2.48
C ALA A 25 -6.18 15.60 -2.75
N LEU A 26 -6.57 15.79 -4.00
CA LEU A 26 -7.67 16.68 -4.37
C LEU A 26 -9.00 16.19 -3.79
N THR A 27 -9.26 14.88 -3.83
CA THR A 27 -10.45 14.29 -3.20
C THR A 27 -10.47 14.59 -1.71
N ALA A 28 -9.33 14.44 -1.02
CA ALA A 28 -9.21 14.77 0.40
C ALA A 28 -9.48 16.25 0.69
N VAL A 29 -8.94 17.16 -0.13
CA VAL A 29 -9.19 18.59 0.00
C VAL A 29 -10.65 18.93 -0.24
N VAL A 30 -11.25 18.40 -1.32
CA VAL A 30 -12.66 18.67 -1.68
C VAL A 30 -13.61 18.17 -0.60
N VAL A 31 -13.44 16.94 -0.14
CA VAL A 31 -14.25 16.34 0.94
C VAL A 31 -14.15 17.16 2.23
N THR A 32 -12.95 17.62 2.58
CA THR A 32 -12.75 18.41 3.82
C THR A 32 -13.26 19.85 3.70
N TRP A 33 -13.26 20.41 2.49
CA TRP A 33 -13.64 21.81 2.25
C TRP A 33 -15.14 21.97 2.07
N VAL A 34 -15.80 21.03 1.39
CA VAL A 34 -17.24 21.06 1.15
C VAL A 34 -17.97 20.43 2.34
N ARG A 35 -18.49 21.30 3.21
CA ARG A 35 -19.16 20.87 4.44
C ARG A 35 -20.61 20.46 4.21
N GLY A 36 -21.05 19.49 5.00
CA GLY A 36 -22.44 19.11 5.16
C GLY A 36 -22.75 17.66 4.80
N PRO A 37 -23.81 17.07 5.40
CA PRO A 37 -24.09 15.65 5.29
C PRO A 37 -24.46 15.23 3.86
N VAL A 38 -25.09 16.11 3.08
CA VAL A 38 -25.41 15.84 1.67
C VAL A 38 -24.13 15.80 0.83
N ALA A 39 -23.18 16.69 1.09
CA ALA A 39 -21.89 16.69 0.40
C ALA A 39 -21.08 15.43 0.70
N ALA A 40 -21.05 15.00 1.97
CA ALA A 40 -20.38 13.77 2.38
C ALA A 40 -20.96 12.53 1.66
N VAL A 41 -22.29 12.38 1.68
CA VAL A 41 -22.96 11.22 1.04
C VAL A 41 -22.80 11.25 -0.48
N THR A 42 -22.91 12.41 -1.12
CA THR A 42 -22.67 12.55 -2.56
C THR A 42 -21.21 12.24 -2.92
N GLY A 43 -20.24 12.69 -2.12
CA GLY A 43 -18.83 12.34 -2.26
C GLY A 43 -18.59 10.82 -2.19
N LEU A 44 -19.18 10.15 -1.22
CA LEU A 44 -19.10 8.69 -1.09
C LEU A 44 -19.69 7.97 -2.32
N LEU A 45 -20.84 8.43 -2.82
CA LEU A 45 -21.47 7.86 -4.02
C LEU A 45 -20.60 8.06 -5.27
N VAL A 46 -20.02 9.25 -5.45
CA VAL A 46 -19.12 9.54 -6.56
C VAL A 46 -17.88 8.63 -6.51
N VAL A 47 -17.22 8.52 -5.35
CA VAL A 47 -16.03 7.66 -5.19
C VAL A 47 -16.40 6.19 -5.39
N THR A 48 -17.58 5.76 -4.94
CA THR A 48 -18.08 4.40 -5.20
C THR A 48 -18.29 4.17 -6.70
N GLY A 49 -18.85 5.15 -7.43
CA GLY A 49 -18.98 5.10 -8.88
C GLY A 49 -17.63 4.99 -9.60
N VAL A 50 -16.63 5.76 -9.14
CA VAL A 50 -15.25 5.67 -9.64
C VAL A 50 -14.65 4.30 -9.34
N ALA A 51 -14.88 3.74 -8.15
CA ALA A 51 -14.40 2.40 -7.79
C ALA A 51 -14.97 1.33 -8.72
N VAL A 52 -16.28 1.38 -8.99
CA VAL A 52 -16.94 0.47 -9.93
C VAL A 52 -16.43 0.66 -11.35
N TYR A 53 -16.27 1.90 -11.79
CA TYR A 53 -15.68 2.22 -13.09
C TYR A 53 -14.24 1.72 -13.22
N ALA A 54 -13.46 1.74 -12.12
CA ALA A 54 -12.10 1.21 -12.07
C ALA A 54 -12.04 -0.33 -12.11
N GLY A 55 -13.18 -1.02 -11.98
CA GLY A 55 -13.26 -2.49 -12.00
C GLY A 55 -13.30 -3.13 -10.61
N LEU A 56 -13.47 -2.35 -9.54
CA LEU A 56 -13.73 -2.89 -8.21
C LEU A 56 -15.22 -3.27 -8.10
N SER A 57 -15.49 -4.50 -7.70
CA SER A 57 -16.85 -4.94 -7.38
C SER A 57 -17.36 -4.29 -6.09
N LEU A 58 -18.67 -4.09 -5.96
CA LEU A 58 -19.29 -3.59 -4.72
C LEU A 58 -18.86 -4.40 -3.47
N ARG A 59 -18.63 -5.71 -3.65
CA ARG A 59 -18.16 -6.58 -2.56
C ARG A 59 -16.76 -6.20 -2.08
N GLU A 60 -15.87 -5.80 -3.00
CA GLU A 60 -14.52 -5.36 -2.65
C GLU A 60 -14.55 -4.01 -1.95
N CYS A 61 -15.40 -3.08 -2.41
CA CYS A 61 -15.63 -1.80 -1.71
C CYS A 61 -16.09 -2.04 -0.27
N VAL A 62 -17.12 -2.87 -0.07
CA VAL A 62 -17.60 -3.21 1.28
C VAL A 62 -16.53 -3.92 2.11
N ARG A 63 -15.75 -4.82 1.52
CA ARG A 63 -14.65 -5.52 2.21
C ARG A 63 -13.55 -4.55 2.66
N ALA A 64 -13.22 -3.55 1.84
CA ALA A 64 -12.25 -2.51 2.17
C ALA A 64 -12.76 -1.61 3.33
N LEU A 65 -14.06 -1.30 3.34
CA LEU A 65 -14.68 -0.46 4.35
C LEU A 65 -14.95 -1.19 5.68
N ARG A 66 -15.20 -2.51 5.63
CA ARG A 66 -15.58 -3.34 6.79
C ARG A 66 -14.72 -3.14 8.05
N PRO A 67 -13.36 -3.17 8.01
CA PRO A 67 -12.57 -2.96 9.21
C PRO A 67 -12.74 -1.55 9.81
N ILE A 68 -13.06 -0.57 8.99
CA ILE A 68 -13.15 0.85 9.37
C ILE A 68 -14.57 1.23 9.80
N LEU A 69 -15.59 0.45 9.44
CA LEU A 69 -16.97 0.68 9.87
C LEU A 69 -17.11 0.78 11.39
N LEU A 70 -16.33 0.01 12.17
CA LEU A 70 -16.35 0.10 13.63
C LEU A 70 -15.90 1.49 14.11
N VAL A 71 -14.81 2.01 13.52
CA VAL A 71 -14.28 3.35 13.83
C VAL A 71 -15.27 4.43 13.38
N ALA A 72 -15.83 4.30 12.17
CA ALA A 72 -16.84 5.22 11.65
C ALA A 72 -18.10 5.25 12.54
N ALA A 73 -18.55 4.09 13.02
CA ALA A 73 -19.69 4.01 13.95
C ALA A 73 -19.37 4.66 15.30
N ALA A 74 -18.18 4.41 15.86
CA ALA A 74 -17.74 5.06 17.09
C ALA A 74 -17.67 6.59 16.94
N LEU A 75 -17.15 7.08 15.81
CA LEU A 75 -17.14 8.51 15.48
C LEU A 75 -18.56 9.06 15.33
N ALA A 76 -19.47 8.34 14.67
CA ALA A 76 -20.86 8.76 14.52
C ALA A 76 -21.53 8.97 15.88
N VAL A 77 -21.39 8.00 16.79
CA VAL A 77 -21.94 8.06 18.15
C VAL A 77 -21.31 9.23 18.94
N PHE A 78 -19.98 9.36 18.88
CA PHE A 78 -19.29 10.44 19.57
C PHE A 78 -19.73 11.83 19.07
N GLN A 79 -19.82 12.00 17.76
CA GLN A 79 -20.21 13.26 17.13
C GLN A 79 -21.69 13.57 17.33
N ALA A 80 -22.56 12.54 17.40
CA ALA A 80 -23.97 12.72 17.75
C ALA A 80 -24.14 13.22 19.20
N TRP A 81 -23.24 12.83 20.10
CA TRP A 81 -23.25 13.28 21.50
C TRP A 81 -22.65 14.66 21.70
N GLN A 82 -21.49 14.93 21.08
CA GLN A 82 -20.72 16.18 21.29
C GLN A 82 -21.14 17.33 20.38
N ALA A 83 -21.68 17.03 19.20
CA ALA A 83 -21.90 18.02 18.15
C ALA A 83 -23.34 17.93 17.61
N THR A 84 -23.52 18.27 16.34
CA THR A 84 -24.82 18.26 15.66
C THR A 84 -24.98 16.96 14.87
N TRP A 85 -26.24 16.54 14.65
CA TRP A 85 -26.59 15.40 13.81
C TRP A 85 -25.93 15.45 12.41
N GLN A 86 -25.72 16.65 11.86
CA GLN A 86 -25.02 16.86 10.59
C GLN A 86 -23.57 16.34 10.64
N ARG A 87 -22.82 16.71 11.68
CA ARG A 87 -21.43 16.25 11.88
C ARG A 87 -21.34 14.77 12.20
N ALA A 88 -22.37 14.22 12.84
CA ALA A 88 -22.46 12.79 13.14
C ALA A 88 -22.56 11.92 11.88
N VAL A 89 -23.05 12.47 10.78
CA VAL A 89 -23.09 11.78 9.48
C VAL A 89 -21.87 12.17 8.63
N GLU A 90 -21.56 13.47 8.56
CA GLU A 90 -20.48 14.02 7.73
C GLU A 90 -19.13 13.36 8.03
N VAL A 91 -18.66 13.42 9.29
CA VAL A 91 -17.30 12.97 9.63
C VAL A 91 -17.07 11.48 9.36
N PRO A 92 -17.97 10.56 9.77
CA PRO A 92 -17.84 9.14 9.43
C PRO A 92 -17.92 8.86 7.93
N VAL A 93 -18.81 9.54 7.20
CA VAL A 93 -18.98 9.33 5.76
C VAL A 93 -17.77 9.85 4.98
N ASP A 94 -17.20 10.99 5.37
CA ASP A 94 -15.95 11.52 4.80
C ASP A 94 -14.79 10.55 5.03
N LEU A 95 -14.66 10.02 6.25
CA LEU A 95 -13.66 8.99 6.55
C LEU A 95 -13.82 7.78 5.62
N LEU A 96 -15.04 7.26 5.47
CA LEU A 96 -15.31 6.13 4.57
C LEU A 96 -15.01 6.47 3.10
N THR A 97 -15.32 7.70 2.68
CA THR A 97 -15.05 8.19 1.32
C THR A 97 -13.55 8.21 1.02
N LEU A 98 -12.74 8.76 1.94
CA LEU A 98 -11.29 8.83 1.77
C LEU A 98 -10.63 7.46 1.81
N VAL A 99 -11.12 6.58 2.68
CA VAL A 99 -10.67 5.19 2.76
C VAL A 99 -10.96 4.46 1.46
N LEU A 100 -12.17 4.62 0.91
CA LEU A 100 -12.53 3.99 -0.35
C LEU A 100 -11.70 4.56 -1.50
N ALA A 101 -11.49 5.87 -1.55
CA ALA A 101 -10.63 6.51 -2.56
C ALA A 101 -9.20 5.96 -2.49
N ALA A 102 -8.63 5.82 -1.29
CA ALA A 102 -7.30 5.23 -1.08
C ALA A 102 -7.27 3.75 -1.49
N ALA A 103 -8.33 2.98 -1.22
CA ALA A 103 -8.45 1.60 -1.65
C ALA A 103 -8.48 1.48 -3.19
N VAL A 104 -9.17 2.39 -3.88
CA VAL A 104 -9.15 2.46 -5.35
C VAL A 104 -7.72 2.69 -5.84
N VAL A 105 -7.02 3.71 -5.32
CA VAL A 105 -5.63 3.99 -5.70
C VAL A 105 -4.72 2.78 -5.47
N THR A 106 -4.89 2.08 -4.34
CA THR A 106 -4.11 0.89 -4.01
C THR A 106 -4.39 -0.28 -4.96
N ALA A 107 -5.64 -0.44 -5.39
CA ALA A 107 -6.03 -1.50 -6.31
C ALA A 107 -5.59 -1.22 -7.77
N THR A 108 -5.60 0.04 -8.20
CA THR A 108 -5.30 0.45 -9.58
C THR A 108 -3.84 0.74 -9.85
N THR A 109 -3.00 0.88 -8.80
CA THR A 109 -1.59 1.27 -8.95
C THR A 109 -0.66 0.13 -8.57
N PRO A 110 0.15 -0.40 -9.51
CA PRO A 110 1.12 -1.45 -9.18
C PRO A 110 2.27 -0.89 -8.36
N VAL A 111 2.80 -1.71 -7.44
CA VAL A 111 3.91 -1.34 -6.55
C VAL A 111 5.15 -0.94 -7.35
N ASP A 112 5.43 -1.62 -8.46
CA ASP A 112 6.54 -1.30 -9.37
C ASP A 112 6.46 0.12 -9.92
N ALA A 113 5.28 0.53 -10.40
CA ALA A 113 5.06 1.87 -10.91
C ALA A 113 5.18 2.93 -9.79
N MET A 114 4.77 2.59 -8.56
CA MET A 114 4.96 3.49 -7.42
C MET A 114 6.45 3.72 -7.14
N ILE A 115 7.26 2.66 -7.14
CA ILE A 115 8.71 2.74 -6.95
C ILE A 115 9.35 3.56 -8.07
N GLU A 116 8.99 3.30 -9.33
CA GLU A 116 9.52 4.06 -10.48
C GLU A 116 9.17 5.55 -10.39
N ALA A 117 7.94 5.88 -9.97
CA ALA A 117 7.53 7.25 -9.74
C ALA A 117 8.34 7.93 -8.62
N ILE A 118 8.59 7.22 -7.52
CA ILE A 118 9.43 7.71 -6.41
C ILE A 118 10.86 7.98 -6.88
N VAL A 119 11.48 7.04 -7.61
CA VAL A 119 12.83 7.21 -8.16
C VAL A 119 12.89 8.43 -9.09
N ARG A 120 11.89 8.60 -9.96
CA ARG A 120 11.79 9.77 -10.83
C ARG A 120 11.66 11.08 -10.04
N TRP A 121 10.90 11.10 -8.95
CA TRP A 121 10.77 12.27 -8.08
C TRP A 121 12.02 12.56 -7.24
N LEU A 122 12.87 11.56 -7.00
CA LEU A 122 14.19 11.73 -6.38
C LEU A 122 15.22 12.32 -7.34
N GLY A 123 15.00 12.24 -8.66
CA GLY A 123 15.83 12.86 -9.71
C GLY A 123 16.32 14.29 -9.42
N PRO A 124 15.43 15.27 -9.10
CA PRO A 124 15.84 16.63 -8.78
C PRO A 124 16.73 16.74 -7.52
N PHE A 125 16.63 15.79 -6.59
CA PHE A 125 17.46 15.74 -5.37
C PHE A 125 18.88 15.23 -5.63
N ARG A 126 19.23 14.91 -6.88
CA ARG A 126 20.61 14.57 -7.25
C ARG A 126 21.62 15.66 -6.90
N ARG A 127 21.18 16.92 -6.90
CA ARG A 127 22.01 18.07 -6.49
C ARG A 127 22.31 18.10 -4.99
N LEU A 128 21.56 17.36 -4.18
CA LEU A 128 21.70 17.26 -2.72
C LEU A 128 22.45 15.98 -2.29
N GLY A 129 23.08 15.27 -3.24
CA GLY A 129 23.85 14.05 -2.97
C GLY A 129 23.05 12.74 -2.96
N VAL A 130 21.80 12.77 -3.41
CA VAL A 130 21.00 11.54 -3.58
C VAL A 130 21.33 10.89 -4.93
N HIS A 131 21.48 9.57 -4.97
CA HIS A 131 21.66 8.79 -6.20
C HIS A 131 20.39 7.96 -6.51
N PRO A 132 19.45 8.48 -7.32
CA PRO A 132 18.20 7.79 -7.66
C PRO A 132 18.42 6.38 -8.21
N GLU A 133 19.52 6.17 -8.93
CA GLU A 133 19.90 4.89 -9.53
C GLU A 133 20.18 3.83 -8.45
N ARG A 134 20.88 4.21 -7.36
CA ARG A 134 21.14 3.31 -6.22
C ARG A 134 19.85 2.97 -5.48
N VAL A 135 18.96 3.95 -5.34
CA VAL A 135 17.64 3.75 -4.72
C VAL A 135 16.80 2.78 -5.55
N GLY A 136 16.74 2.99 -6.87
CA GLY A 136 16.03 2.10 -7.79
C GLY A 136 16.59 0.68 -7.76
N LEU A 137 17.91 0.52 -7.76
CA LEU A 137 18.57 -0.77 -7.63
C LEU A 137 18.21 -1.46 -6.30
N ALA A 138 18.26 -0.73 -5.18
CA ALA A 138 17.91 -1.28 -3.88
C ALA A 138 16.47 -1.79 -3.83
N PHE A 139 15.51 -1.03 -4.38
CA PHE A 139 14.12 -1.47 -4.47
C PHE A 139 13.94 -2.67 -5.40
N ALA A 140 14.62 -2.71 -6.55
CA ALA A 140 14.57 -3.85 -7.46
C ALA A 140 15.10 -5.14 -6.80
N LEU A 141 16.23 -5.04 -6.09
CA LEU A 141 16.79 -6.13 -5.30
C LEU A 141 15.85 -6.55 -4.16
N MET A 142 15.25 -5.59 -3.46
CA MET A 142 14.29 -5.86 -2.39
C MET A 142 13.08 -6.63 -2.94
N LEU A 143 12.46 -6.15 -4.01
CA LEU A 143 11.26 -6.75 -4.58
C LEU A 143 11.52 -8.16 -5.10
N ARG A 144 12.68 -8.39 -5.73
CA ARG A 144 13.15 -9.73 -6.12
C ARG A 144 13.44 -10.63 -4.92
N SER A 145 13.94 -10.07 -3.83
CA SER A 145 14.26 -10.80 -2.59
C SER A 145 13.02 -11.23 -1.82
N ILE A 146 11.89 -10.51 -1.94
CA ILE A 146 10.64 -10.84 -1.22
C ILE A 146 10.15 -12.27 -1.50
N PRO A 147 9.96 -12.73 -2.76
CA PRO A 147 9.59 -14.11 -3.06
C PRO A 147 10.56 -15.13 -2.47
N ALA A 148 11.87 -14.89 -2.65
CA ALA A 148 12.91 -15.80 -2.16
C ALA A 148 12.92 -15.91 -0.63
N LEU A 149 12.71 -14.80 0.09
CA LEU A 149 12.62 -14.79 1.55
C LEU A 149 11.37 -15.53 2.04
N LEU A 150 10.26 -15.46 1.30
CA LEU A 150 9.05 -16.17 1.69
C LEU A 150 9.18 -17.68 1.50
N GLU A 151 9.82 -18.12 0.41
CA GLU A 151 10.19 -19.53 0.21
C GLU A 151 11.10 -20.01 1.34
N LEU A 152 12.14 -19.26 1.67
CA LEU A 152 13.03 -19.53 2.82
C LEU A 152 12.27 -19.61 4.16
N GLY A 153 11.31 -18.71 4.37
CA GLY A 153 10.45 -18.71 5.55
C GLY A 153 9.57 -19.97 5.64
N HIS A 154 9.05 -20.45 4.50
CA HIS A 154 8.28 -21.68 4.45
C HIS A 154 9.16 -22.91 4.73
N GLU A 155 10.33 -23.01 4.10
CA GLU A 155 11.28 -24.11 4.33
C GLU A 155 11.73 -24.20 5.79
N THR A 156 12.08 -23.07 6.39
CA THR A 156 12.52 -23.03 7.80
C THR A 156 11.40 -23.41 8.77
N ARG A 157 10.16 -22.99 8.47
CA ARG A 157 8.98 -23.40 9.24
C ARG A 157 8.70 -24.90 9.09
N ASP A 158 8.80 -25.46 7.89
CA ASP A 158 8.58 -26.89 7.66
C ASP A 158 9.66 -27.76 8.32
N ALA A 159 10.92 -27.32 8.29
CA ALA A 159 12.01 -27.97 9.02
C ALA A 159 11.79 -27.93 10.55
N ALA A 160 11.31 -26.82 11.10
CA ALA A 160 10.97 -26.71 12.52
C ALA A 160 9.78 -27.63 12.89
N ARG A 161 8.77 -27.72 12.01
CA ARG A 161 7.64 -28.64 12.17
C ARG A 161 8.08 -30.10 12.19
N ALA A 162 8.96 -30.51 11.29
CA ALA A 162 9.51 -31.88 11.26
C ALA A 162 10.26 -32.25 12.56
N ARG A 163 10.79 -31.25 13.26
CA ARG A 163 11.47 -31.40 14.57
C ARG A 163 10.52 -31.27 15.76
N GLY A 164 9.22 -31.07 15.55
CA GLY A 164 8.24 -30.83 16.61
C GLY A 164 8.37 -29.45 17.29
N LEU A 165 9.11 -28.51 16.69
CA LEU A 165 9.45 -27.20 17.25
C LEU A 165 8.66 -26.04 16.62
N GLU A 166 7.52 -26.32 15.98
CA GLU A 166 6.71 -25.34 15.24
C GLU A 166 6.20 -24.15 16.09
N ARG A 167 6.04 -24.34 17.40
CA ARG A 167 5.66 -23.30 18.36
C ARG A 167 6.84 -22.51 18.92
N ASN A 168 8.06 -22.98 18.71
CA ASN A 168 9.25 -22.31 19.20
C ASN A 168 9.72 -21.27 18.17
N ALA A 169 9.39 -20.01 18.42
CA ALA A 169 9.75 -18.90 17.53
C ALA A 169 11.26 -18.83 17.24
N ARG A 170 12.11 -19.17 18.21
CA ARG A 170 13.58 -19.18 18.03
C ARG A 170 14.03 -20.25 17.04
N ALA A 171 13.38 -21.42 17.04
CA ALA A 171 13.69 -22.51 16.13
C ALA A 171 13.33 -22.21 14.67
N VAL A 172 12.44 -21.24 14.41
CA VAL A 172 12.06 -20.78 13.07
C VAL A 172 12.86 -19.53 12.68
N LEU A 173 12.92 -18.52 13.56
CA LEU A 173 13.51 -17.21 13.27
C LEU A 173 15.04 -17.25 13.12
N ILE A 174 15.75 -17.95 14.01
CA ILE A 174 17.22 -17.93 13.99
C ILE A 174 17.75 -18.50 12.66
N PRO A 175 17.31 -19.71 12.21
CA PRO A 175 17.77 -20.25 10.92
C PRO A 175 17.34 -19.38 9.74
N PHE A 176 16.14 -18.79 9.78
CA PHE A 176 15.65 -17.89 8.75
C PHE A 176 16.55 -16.66 8.60
N VAL A 177 16.84 -15.97 9.70
CA VAL A 177 17.68 -14.75 9.69
C VAL A 177 19.10 -15.07 9.23
N LEU A 178 19.70 -16.16 9.72
CA LEU A 178 21.05 -16.55 9.30
C LEU A 178 21.12 -16.82 7.78
N ARG A 179 20.13 -17.52 7.23
CA ARG A 179 20.07 -17.80 5.79
C ARG A 179 19.77 -16.54 4.96
N ALA A 180 18.92 -15.64 5.47
CA ALA A 180 18.63 -14.37 4.83
C ALA A 180 19.89 -13.46 4.76
N VAL A 181 20.66 -13.39 5.85
CA VAL A 181 21.92 -12.63 5.91
C VAL A 181 22.97 -13.23 4.98
N ALA A 182 23.16 -14.55 5.00
CA ALA A 182 24.10 -15.22 4.10
C ALA A 182 23.76 -14.91 2.63
N ARG A 183 22.48 -14.98 2.25
CA ARG A 183 22.04 -14.63 0.89
C ARG A 183 22.28 -13.16 0.54
N ALA A 184 22.14 -12.26 1.51
CA ALA A 184 22.42 -10.84 1.31
C ALA A 184 23.93 -10.61 1.06
N GLN A 185 24.80 -11.33 1.78
CA GLN A 185 26.24 -11.31 1.57
C GLN A 185 26.60 -11.84 0.18
N ASP A 186 26.08 -13.02 -0.20
CA ASP A 186 26.30 -13.59 -1.54
C ASP A 186 25.85 -12.64 -2.66
N THR A 187 24.72 -11.94 -2.46
CA THR A 187 24.20 -10.96 -3.42
C THR A 187 25.10 -9.72 -3.46
N GLY A 188 25.62 -9.27 -2.33
CA GLY A 188 26.58 -8.17 -2.24
C GLY A 188 27.89 -8.48 -2.97
N ASP A 189 28.48 -9.65 -2.69
CA ASP A 189 29.72 -10.11 -3.35
C ASP A 189 29.53 -10.20 -4.88
N ALA A 190 28.36 -10.66 -5.32
CA ALA A 190 28.02 -10.70 -6.74
C ALA A 190 27.84 -9.32 -7.38
N LEU A 191 27.36 -8.30 -6.63
CA LEU A 191 27.24 -6.93 -7.11
C LEU A 191 28.63 -6.26 -7.25
N VAL A 192 29.50 -6.46 -6.26
CA VAL A 192 30.89 -5.99 -6.29
C VAL A 192 31.64 -6.62 -7.47
N ALA A 193 31.51 -7.92 -7.69
CA ALA A 193 32.13 -8.60 -8.83
C ALA A 193 31.65 -8.09 -10.20
N ARG A 194 30.48 -7.44 -10.26
CA ARG A 194 29.93 -6.80 -11.47
C ARG A 194 30.29 -5.31 -11.59
N GLY A 195 31.08 -4.77 -10.66
CA GLY A 195 31.46 -3.35 -10.61
C GLY A 195 30.34 -2.41 -10.15
N ILE A 196 29.33 -2.93 -9.45
CA ILE A 196 28.22 -2.12 -8.92
C ILE A 196 28.52 -1.79 -7.46
N GLY A 197 28.92 -0.55 -7.16
CA GLY A 197 29.16 -0.08 -5.77
C GLY A 197 30.43 0.75 -5.53
N ASP A 198 31.30 0.91 -6.55
CA ASP A 198 32.63 1.54 -6.41
C ASP A 198 32.65 3.06 -6.69
N ASP A 199 31.49 3.74 -6.70
CA ASP A 199 31.36 5.20 -6.88
C ASP A 199 30.97 5.95 -5.61
#